data_AF-A0AAU6CZC5-F1
#
_entry.id   AF-A0AAU6CZC5-F1
#
_cell.length_a   1.000
_cell.length_b   1.000
_cell.length_c   1.000
_cell.angle_alpha   90.00
_cell.angle_beta   90.00
_cell.angle_gamma   90.00
#
_symmetry.space_group_name_H-M   'P 1'
#
loop_
_entity.id
_entity.type
_entity.pdbx_description
1 polymer ?
#
loop_
_entity_poly.entity_id
_entity_poly.type
_entity_poly.pdbx_seq_one_letter_code
_entity_poly.pdbx_strand_id
1 'polypeptide(L)'
;MDRRSFLAGGVALAGAALPALGAGTAHAAGGARTAGQAQAAAFAVPAVTLPGRDAIVAVMRRVADHWLGAHSDPGDNLWANATFMSGLMALQRLTGDAGYLDYVRGWAEQHGYGLNGGTTTRDADNQCAGQAYLDLYEAAPDDATISAIETCLHRMTSTDQVGKNDDWWWDDALHMAMPQFARLGALRGDSGYWTKMHSLYQHTKSAEGGPGLYSPSRGLWYRDKNFLPGGILSPSGKPVLWSRGNGWVAGAHTKVLKALPAGQADAAEYRATLTALVTAVAAVQRTDGFWNVNLADPDHFPGPETSGTVFFVYGTAYAIGAGLVDSATYLPVAARAWNGLVATAVHPDGVLGYIQKVGDRPDSSQPVTYDSTADFGVGGFLLAGTELAGLAAPGGGTGGPGTSTAVTLRARANGLFVTADKAGAAPLIANRTTAQGWETFDLLDQGGGAVALRAHANGKIVTAENAGAAPLIANRTSVSQWETFRRIDNANGTVSFQAVVNNRYVTAENAGASALVANRTTIGAWEQFDLGGA
;
A
#
# COMPACT_ATOMS: atom_id res chain seq x y z
N MET A 1 -37.99 1.66 7.75
CA MET A 1 -38.60 1.21 9.02
C MET A 1 -38.20 2.19 10.09
N ASP A 2 -39.18 2.87 10.68
CA ASP A 2 -39.01 3.99 11.61
C ASP A 2 -38.93 3.46 13.05
N ARG A 3 -37.90 3.84 13.81
CA ARG A 3 -37.77 3.50 15.25
C ARG A 3 -37.26 4.71 16.03
N ARG A 4 -38.17 5.65 16.27
CA ARG A 4 -38.15 6.48 17.47
C ARG A 4 -38.70 5.68 18.64
N SER A 5 -38.00 5.74 19.77
CA SER A 5 -38.45 5.60 21.18
C SER A 5 -37.55 4.62 21.93
N PHE A 6 -36.77 5.11 22.90
CA PHE A 6 -36.90 4.71 24.31
C PHE A 6 -36.04 5.61 25.23
N LEU A 7 -36.76 6.30 26.10
CA LEU A 7 -36.48 6.74 27.48
C LEU A 7 -35.45 7.84 27.80
N ALA A 8 -36.04 8.99 28.07
CA ALA A 8 -35.62 10.00 29.02
C ALA A 8 -35.44 9.43 30.44
N GLY A 9 -34.47 9.99 31.16
CA GLY A 9 -34.28 9.86 32.60
C GLY A 9 -33.50 11.07 33.10
N GLY A 10 -34.17 12.23 33.14
CA GLY A 10 -33.60 13.47 33.66
C GLY A 10 -33.71 13.54 35.18
N VAL A 11 -32.59 13.84 35.84
CA VAL A 11 -32.56 14.40 37.19
C VAL A 11 -31.99 15.80 37.08
N ALA A 12 -32.82 16.78 37.42
CA ALA A 12 -32.47 18.19 37.49
C ALA A 12 -31.73 18.47 38.80
N LEU A 13 -30.61 19.20 38.72
CA LEU A 13 -30.05 19.95 39.83
C LEU A 13 -29.79 21.38 39.35
N ALA A 14 -30.59 22.30 39.88
CA ALA A 14 -30.41 23.74 39.78
C ALA A 14 -29.31 24.20 40.73
N GLY A 15 -28.54 25.23 40.36
CA GLY A 15 -27.63 25.86 41.31
C GLY A 15 -26.69 26.91 40.73
N ALA A 16 -27.11 28.17 40.90
CA ALA A 16 -26.30 29.39 41.06
C ALA A 16 -25.64 30.04 39.83
N ALA A 17 -26.07 31.29 39.62
CA ALA A 17 -25.50 32.28 38.73
C ALA A 17 -24.54 33.24 39.47
N LEU A 18 -23.77 33.99 38.65
CA LEU A 18 -23.08 35.28 38.85
C LEU A 18 -21.55 35.23 39.08
N PRO A 19 -20.79 36.29 38.71
CA PRO A 19 -21.06 37.37 37.76
C PRO A 19 -19.94 37.65 36.73
N ALA A 20 -20.30 38.48 35.74
CA ALA A 20 -19.40 39.15 34.82
C ALA A 20 -18.54 40.23 35.50
N LEU A 21 -17.28 40.29 35.11
CA LEU A 21 -16.34 41.42 35.20
C LEU A 21 -15.60 41.38 33.85
N GLY A 22 -15.45 42.41 33.04
CA GLY A 22 -15.50 43.85 33.23
C GLY A 22 -14.48 44.38 32.23
N ALA A 23 -14.94 45.18 31.25
CA ALA A 23 -14.10 45.75 30.21
C ALA A 23 -13.01 46.65 30.81
N GLY A 24 -11.76 46.47 30.37
CA GLY A 24 -10.61 47.30 30.73
C GLY A 24 -9.83 47.67 29.48
N THR A 25 -9.76 48.96 29.23
CA THR A 25 -9.29 49.66 28.03
C THR A 25 -7.80 49.52 27.72
N ALA A 26 -7.51 49.65 26.42
CA ALA A 26 -6.20 49.76 25.79
C ALA A 26 -5.22 50.73 26.48
N HIS A 27 -3.94 50.37 26.44
CA HIS A 27 -2.83 51.33 26.34
C HIS A 27 -1.85 50.82 25.28
N ALA A 28 -1.76 51.58 24.19
CA ALA A 28 -0.75 51.43 23.17
C ALA A 28 0.58 52.03 23.67
N ALA A 29 1.67 51.28 23.52
CA ALA A 29 3.01 51.83 23.52
C ALA A 29 3.76 51.23 22.33
N GLY A 30 3.92 52.07 21.29
CA GLY A 30 4.72 51.77 20.12
C GLY A 30 6.20 51.69 20.50
N GLY A 31 6.84 50.59 20.08
CA GLY A 31 8.28 50.44 20.08
C GLY A 31 8.68 49.79 18.76
N ALA A 32 9.02 50.62 17.78
CA ALA A 32 9.63 50.17 16.55
C ALA A 32 10.97 49.50 16.87
N ARG A 33 11.06 48.19 16.63
CA ARG A 33 12.33 47.47 16.53
C ARG A 33 12.35 46.75 15.19
N THR A 34 13.23 47.24 14.32
CA THR A 34 13.67 46.58 13.10
C THR A 34 14.15 45.17 13.44
N ALA A 35 13.35 44.16 13.12
CA ALA A 35 13.76 42.77 13.18
C ALA A 35 14.66 42.49 11.96
N GLY A 36 15.94 42.26 12.22
CA GLY A 36 16.88 41.76 11.23
C GLY A 36 16.39 40.45 10.63
N GLN A 37 16.74 40.25 9.36
CA GLN A 37 16.55 39.01 8.63
C GLN A 37 17.24 37.86 9.37
N ALA A 38 16.50 37.16 10.21
CA ALA A 38 16.88 35.83 10.66
C ALA A 38 16.55 34.88 9.50
N GLN A 39 17.57 34.60 8.69
CA GLN A 39 17.52 33.52 7.72
C GLN A 39 17.37 32.22 8.51
N ALA A 40 16.13 31.75 8.64
CA ALA A 40 15.83 30.46 9.23
C ALA A 40 16.51 29.40 8.35
N ALA A 41 17.63 28.86 8.84
CA ALA A 41 18.21 27.66 8.29
C ALA A 41 17.11 26.59 8.29
N ALA A 42 16.66 26.22 7.10
CA ALA A 42 15.76 25.10 6.93
C ALA A 42 16.46 23.86 7.51
N PHE A 43 16.00 23.39 8.66
CA PHE A 43 16.29 22.03 9.10
C PHE A 43 15.77 21.13 8.00
N ALA A 44 16.68 20.56 7.20
CA ALA A 44 16.33 19.57 6.21
C ALA A 44 15.68 18.40 6.97
N VAL A 45 14.35 18.27 6.83
CA VAL A 45 13.64 17.07 7.27
C VAL A 45 14.33 15.90 6.57
N PRO A 46 14.76 14.84 7.28
CA PRO A 46 15.37 13.68 6.66
C PRO A 46 14.49 13.23 5.48
N ALA A 47 15.12 12.96 4.34
CA ALA A 47 14.40 12.51 3.15
C ALA A 47 13.61 11.25 3.50
N VAL A 48 12.27 11.37 3.50
CA VAL A 48 11.38 10.24 3.75
C VAL A 48 11.52 9.30 2.56
N THR A 49 12.12 8.14 2.80
CA THR A 49 12.39 7.14 1.75
C THR A 49 11.32 6.06 1.80
N LEU A 50 10.78 5.69 0.64
CA LEU A 50 9.90 4.53 0.53
C LEU A 50 10.70 3.25 0.78
N PRO A 51 10.26 2.31 1.63
CA PRO A 51 10.93 1.03 1.80
C PRO A 51 10.97 0.23 0.48
N GLY A 52 11.96 -0.64 0.34
CA GLY A 52 12.04 -1.55 -0.81
C GLY A 52 10.85 -2.51 -0.87
N ARG A 53 10.49 -2.99 -2.07
CA ARG A 53 9.32 -3.85 -2.31
C ARG A 53 9.22 -5.02 -1.32
N ASP A 54 10.32 -5.70 -1.05
CA ASP A 54 10.32 -6.89 -0.19
C ASP A 54 10.03 -6.56 1.27
N ALA A 55 10.47 -5.39 1.75
CA ALA A 55 10.15 -4.90 3.09
C ALA A 55 8.65 -4.56 3.21
N ILE A 56 8.08 -3.94 2.17
CA ILE A 56 6.64 -3.66 2.10
C ILE A 56 5.86 -4.97 2.12
N VAL A 57 6.22 -5.94 1.28
CA VAL A 57 5.59 -7.26 1.20
C VAL A 57 5.70 -8.02 2.52
N ALA A 58 6.86 -7.99 3.19
CA ALA A 58 7.06 -8.67 4.47
C ALA A 58 6.12 -8.13 5.57
N VAL A 59 5.87 -6.81 5.60
CA VAL A 59 4.90 -6.24 6.54
C VAL A 59 3.47 -6.61 6.16
N MET A 60 3.11 -6.54 4.87
CA MET A 60 1.78 -6.97 4.42
C MET A 60 1.48 -8.42 4.77
N ARG A 61 2.42 -9.34 4.54
CA ARG A 61 2.28 -10.75 4.92
C ARG A 61 2.07 -10.92 6.41
N ARG A 62 2.87 -10.25 7.25
CA ARG A 62 2.70 -10.29 8.72
C ARG A 62 1.30 -9.87 9.16
N VAL A 63 0.78 -8.77 8.60
CA VAL A 63 -0.57 -8.28 8.93
C VAL A 63 -1.65 -9.23 8.41
N ALA A 64 -1.52 -9.72 7.18
CA ALA A 64 -2.46 -10.68 6.60
C ALA A 64 -2.47 -11.99 7.40
N ASP A 65 -1.30 -12.58 7.64
CA ASP A 65 -1.16 -13.87 8.32
C ASP A 65 -1.68 -13.80 9.77
N HIS A 66 -1.45 -12.68 10.47
CA HIS A 66 -2.06 -12.42 11.77
C HIS A 66 -3.59 -12.42 11.69
N TRP A 67 -4.16 -11.67 10.75
CA TRP A 67 -5.61 -11.59 10.57
C TRP A 67 -6.23 -12.95 10.29
N LEU A 68 -5.64 -13.72 9.37
CA LEU A 68 -6.09 -15.06 9.01
C LEU A 68 -6.01 -16.04 10.20
N GLY A 69 -4.94 -15.96 10.99
CA GLY A 69 -4.79 -16.76 12.21
C GLY A 69 -5.84 -16.45 13.28
N ALA A 70 -6.28 -15.19 13.37
CA ALA A 70 -7.32 -14.76 14.30
C ALA A 70 -8.77 -15.01 13.81
N HIS A 71 -8.98 -15.21 12.50
CA HIS A 71 -10.29 -15.32 11.87
C HIS A 71 -10.39 -16.56 10.98
N SER A 72 -10.36 -17.75 11.57
CA SER A 72 -10.57 -19.01 10.83
C SER A 72 -11.98 -19.14 10.27
N ASP A 73 -12.96 -18.47 10.88
CA ASP A 73 -14.27 -18.19 10.28
C ASP A 73 -14.21 -16.78 9.67
N PRO A 74 -14.31 -16.64 8.34
CA PRO A 74 -14.13 -15.36 7.66
C PRO A 74 -15.32 -14.39 7.81
N GLY A 75 -16.41 -14.80 8.47
CA GLY A 75 -17.52 -13.91 8.81
C GLY A 75 -18.52 -13.71 7.68
N ASP A 76 -19.20 -12.56 7.67
CA ASP A 76 -20.26 -12.22 6.72
C ASP A 76 -19.75 -11.81 5.32
N ASN A 77 -20.67 -11.63 4.37
CA ASN A 77 -20.40 -11.07 3.05
C ASN A 77 -20.79 -9.58 2.91
N LEU A 78 -20.76 -8.81 4.01
CA LEU A 78 -20.96 -7.36 3.98
C LEU A 78 -19.68 -6.64 3.54
N TRP A 79 -19.82 -5.33 3.34
CA TRP A 79 -18.79 -4.45 2.79
C TRP A 79 -17.44 -4.48 3.51
N ALA A 80 -17.47 -4.70 4.83
CA ALA A 80 -16.30 -4.65 5.68
C ALA A 80 -15.36 -5.84 5.38
N ASN A 81 -15.89 -7.06 5.46
CA ASN A 81 -15.19 -8.29 5.09
C ASN A 81 -14.87 -8.32 3.59
N ALA A 82 -15.79 -7.90 2.73
CA ALA A 82 -15.56 -7.83 1.28
C ALA A 82 -14.35 -6.93 0.92
N THR A 83 -14.16 -5.82 1.65
CA THR A 83 -12.99 -4.95 1.47
C THR A 83 -11.70 -5.67 1.87
N PHE A 84 -11.73 -6.40 3.00
CA PHE A 84 -10.60 -7.26 3.41
C PHE A 84 -10.24 -8.28 2.32
N MET A 85 -11.23 -9.00 1.79
CA MET A 85 -11.02 -10.00 0.75
C MET A 85 -10.40 -9.40 -0.52
N SER A 86 -10.83 -8.20 -0.93
CA SER A 86 -10.23 -7.50 -2.08
C SER A 86 -8.76 -7.13 -1.84
N GLY A 87 -8.41 -6.71 -0.62
CA GLY A 87 -7.02 -6.46 -0.23
C GLY A 87 -6.18 -7.73 -0.19
N LEU A 88 -6.75 -8.82 0.32
CA LEU A 88 -6.09 -10.14 0.36
C LEU A 88 -5.84 -10.68 -1.05
N MET A 89 -6.78 -10.53 -1.98
CA MET A 89 -6.61 -10.87 -3.40
C MET A 89 -5.54 -10.00 -4.09
N ALA A 90 -5.40 -8.73 -3.70
CA ALA A 90 -4.31 -7.89 -4.20
C ALA A 90 -2.94 -8.41 -3.75
N LEU A 91 -2.81 -8.77 -2.46
CA LEU A 91 -1.58 -9.39 -1.94
C LEU A 91 -1.32 -10.76 -2.57
N GLN A 92 -2.36 -11.57 -2.78
CA GLN A 92 -2.29 -12.86 -3.46
C GLN A 92 -1.70 -12.70 -4.86
N ARG A 93 -2.21 -11.77 -5.68
CA ARG A 93 -1.68 -11.51 -7.03
C ARG A 93 -0.22 -11.06 -7.01
N LEU A 94 0.18 -10.28 -5.99
CA LEU A 94 1.55 -9.81 -5.86
C LEU A 94 2.54 -10.90 -5.46
N THR A 95 2.10 -11.89 -4.68
CA THR A 95 2.96 -12.87 -4.02
C THR A 95 2.83 -14.30 -4.54
N GLY A 96 1.74 -14.62 -5.23
CA GLY A 96 1.42 -15.97 -5.69
C GLY A 96 1.00 -16.94 -4.57
N ASP A 97 0.71 -16.44 -3.37
CA ASP A 97 0.40 -17.30 -2.22
C ASP A 97 -0.96 -17.97 -2.35
N ALA A 98 -0.98 -19.30 -2.45
CA ALA A 98 -2.21 -20.07 -2.60
C ALA A 98 -3.10 -20.01 -1.35
N GLY A 99 -2.53 -19.83 -0.15
CA GLY A 99 -3.31 -19.77 1.09
C GLY A 99 -4.26 -18.57 1.14
N TYR A 100 -3.82 -17.43 0.58
CA TYR A 100 -4.64 -16.24 0.45
C TYR A 100 -5.80 -16.44 -0.53
N LEU A 101 -5.54 -17.11 -1.66
CA LEU A 101 -6.59 -17.46 -2.63
C LEU A 101 -7.63 -18.41 -2.02
N ASP A 102 -7.15 -19.45 -1.33
CA ASP A 102 -8.01 -20.47 -0.76
C ASP A 102 -8.90 -19.91 0.36
N TYR A 103 -8.38 -18.96 1.16
CA TYR A 103 -9.19 -18.27 2.17
C TYR A 103 -10.34 -17.46 1.55
N VAL A 104 -10.05 -16.66 0.52
CA VAL A 104 -11.07 -15.86 -0.18
C VAL A 104 -12.07 -16.75 -0.90
N ARG A 105 -11.62 -17.85 -1.52
CA ARG A 105 -12.50 -18.84 -2.16
C ARG A 105 -13.42 -19.50 -1.13
N GLY A 106 -12.89 -19.95 0.01
CA GLY A 106 -13.68 -20.56 1.08
C GLY A 106 -14.76 -19.62 1.61
N TRP A 107 -14.44 -18.35 1.83
CA TRP A 107 -15.43 -17.33 2.20
C TRP A 107 -16.51 -17.13 1.12
N ALA A 108 -16.14 -17.10 -0.16
CA ALA A 108 -17.11 -16.95 -1.25
C ALA A 108 -18.03 -18.17 -1.39
N GLU A 109 -17.47 -19.38 -1.27
CA GLU A 109 -18.21 -20.65 -1.30
C GLU A 109 -19.18 -20.78 -0.11
N GLN A 110 -18.77 -20.36 1.09
CA GLN A 110 -19.64 -20.32 2.28
C GLN A 110 -20.91 -19.50 2.03
N HIS A 111 -20.81 -18.44 1.24
CA HIS A 111 -21.94 -17.57 0.88
C HIS A 111 -22.57 -17.93 -0.47
N GLY A 112 -22.12 -19.02 -1.10
CA GLY A 112 -22.61 -19.47 -2.42
C GLY A 112 -22.43 -18.42 -3.52
N TYR A 113 -21.39 -17.58 -3.44
CA TYR A 113 -21.17 -16.44 -4.32
C TYR A 113 -22.37 -15.46 -4.36
N GLY A 114 -23.18 -15.45 -3.30
CA GLY A 114 -24.38 -14.61 -3.17
C GLY A 114 -24.06 -13.21 -2.64
N LEU A 115 -24.97 -12.26 -2.88
CA LEU A 115 -24.94 -10.93 -2.29
C LEU A 115 -25.83 -10.89 -1.04
N ASN A 116 -25.43 -10.10 -0.03
CA ASN A 116 -26.37 -9.78 1.05
C ASN A 116 -27.60 -9.06 0.47
N GLY A 117 -28.80 -9.40 0.94
CA GLY A 117 -30.04 -8.87 0.33
C GLY A 117 -30.37 -9.40 -1.08
N GLY A 118 -29.58 -10.35 -1.61
CA GLY A 118 -29.82 -11.01 -2.88
C GLY A 118 -29.59 -10.14 -4.12
N THR A 119 -29.87 -10.68 -5.30
CA THR A 119 -29.64 -10.01 -6.59
C THR A 119 -30.54 -8.81 -6.84
N THR A 120 -31.53 -8.58 -5.98
CA THR A 120 -32.43 -7.42 -6.09
C THR A 120 -31.94 -6.18 -5.34
N THR A 121 -30.89 -6.32 -4.52
CA THR A 121 -30.32 -5.20 -3.76
C THR A 121 -29.86 -4.06 -4.68
N ARG A 122 -30.08 -2.83 -4.22
CA ARG A 122 -29.46 -1.61 -4.79
C ARG A 122 -28.57 -0.90 -3.77
N ASP A 123 -28.46 -1.48 -2.57
CA ASP A 123 -27.58 -1.00 -1.51
C ASP A 123 -26.14 -1.35 -1.88
N ALA A 124 -25.29 -0.33 -1.94
CA ALA A 124 -23.89 -0.47 -2.34
C ALA A 124 -23.11 -1.36 -1.36
N ASP A 125 -23.41 -1.32 -0.06
CA ASP A 125 -22.74 -2.14 0.95
C ASP A 125 -22.95 -3.63 0.70
N ASN A 126 -24.16 -3.99 0.28
CA ASN A 126 -24.54 -5.35 -0.08
C ASN A 126 -23.91 -5.83 -1.39
N GLN A 127 -23.49 -4.91 -2.26
CA GLN A 127 -22.86 -5.22 -3.55
C GLN A 127 -21.36 -5.43 -3.44
N CYS A 128 -20.73 -4.98 -2.35
CA CYS A 128 -19.29 -4.93 -2.18
C CYS A 128 -18.61 -6.32 -2.30
N ALA A 129 -19.25 -7.39 -1.82
CA ALA A 129 -18.77 -8.77 -1.99
C ALA A 129 -18.50 -9.14 -3.46
N GLY A 130 -19.25 -8.55 -4.40
CA GLY A 130 -19.05 -8.72 -5.83
C GLY A 130 -17.64 -8.35 -6.31
N GLN A 131 -16.90 -7.49 -5.60
CA GLN A 131 -15.50 -7.19 -5.96
C GLN A 131 -14.58 -8.40 -5.77
N ALA A 132 -14.72 -9.11 -4.65
CA ALA A 132 -13.94 -10.32 -4.37
C ALA A 132 -14.36 -11.47 -5.30
N TYR A 133 -15.65 -11.57 -5.65
CA TYR A 133 -16.12 -12.56 -6.62
C TYR A 133 -15.53 -12.34 -8.02
N LEU A 134 -15.47 -11.08 -8.47
CA LEU A 134 -14.78 -10.73 -9.71
C LEU A 134 -13.26 -10.98 -9.62
N ASP A 135 -12.64 -10.80 -8.44
CA ASP A 135 -11.22 -11.14 -8.24
C ASP A 135 -10.98 -12.66 -8.37
N LEU A 136 -11.89 -13.49 -7.83
CA LEU A 136 -11.84 -14.95 -7.98
C LEU A 136 -12.07 -15.38 -9.43
N TYR A 137 -13.01 -14.75 -10.14
CA TYR A 137 -13.24 -14.99 -11.56
C TYR A 137 -12.00 -14.68 -12.41
N GLU A 138 -11.30 -13.58 -12.13
CA GLU A 138 -10.05 -13.25 -12.84
C GLU A 138 -8.96 -14.30 -12.60
N ALA A 139 -8.91 -14.89 -11.40
CA ALA A 139 -7.95 -15.95 -11.06
C ALA A 139 -8.31 -17.31 -11.70
N ALA A 140 -9.61 -17.64 -11.76
CA ALA A 140 -10.13 -18.87 -12.34
C ALA A 140 -11.54 -18.62 -12.93
N PRO A 141 -11.66 -18.38 -14.25
CA PRO A 141 -12.93 -18.02 -14.85
C PRO A 141 -14.01 -19.09 -14.72
N ASP A 142 -15.11 -18.71 -14.08
CA ASP A 142 -16.35 -19.48 -13.97
C ASP A 142 -17.51 -18.50 -13.77
N ASP A 143 -18.43 -18.40 -14.74
CA ASP A 143 -19.54 -17.45 -14.69
C ASP A 143 -20.47 -17.67 -13.48
N ALA A 144 -20.49 -18.88 -12.89
CA ALA A 144 -21.24 -19.13 -11.65
C ALA A 144 -20.75 -18.24 -10.49
N THR A 145 -19.45 -17.92 -10.45
CA THR A 145 -18.83 -17.13 -9.39
C THR A 145 -19.27 -15.65 -9.39
N ILE A 146 -19.68 -15.12 -10.56
CA ILE A 146 -20.06 -13.71 -10.72
C ILE A 146 -21.54 -13.52 -11.07
N SER A 147 -22.29 -14.61 -11.24
CA SER A 147 -23.70 -14.58 -11.65
C SER A 147 -24.58 -13.67 -10.78
N ALA A 148 -24.38 -13.67 -9.46
CA ALA A 148 -25.18 -12.84 -8.55
C ALA A 148 -24.91 -11.34 -8.71
N ILE A 149 -23.63 -10.93 -8.78
CA ILE A 149 -23.25 -9.53 -8.97
C ILE A 149 -23.63 -9.05 -10.37
N GLU A 150 -23.42 -9.88 -11.39
CA GLU A 150 -23.80 -9.56 -12.76
C GLU A 150 -25.32 -9.37 -12.89
N THR A 151 -26.12 -10.29 -12.32
CA THR A 151 -27.59 -10.15 -12.28
C THR A 151 -28.01 -8.86 -11.56
N CYS A 152 -27.40 -8.55 -10.42
CA CYS A 152 -27.70 -7.34 -9.64
C CYS A 152 -27.46 -6.07 -10.46
N LEU A 153 -26.27 -5.93 -11.06
CA LEU A 153 -25.93 -4.72 -11.81
C LEU A 153 -26.65 -4.65 -13.15
N HIS A 154 -26.90 -5.78 -13.82
CA HIS A 154 -27.71 -5.83 -15.04
C HIS A 154 -29.12 -5.32 -14.78
N ARG A 155 -29.73 -5.67 -13.63
CA ARG A 155 -31.04 -5.12 -13.24
C ARG A 155 -31.02 -3.60 -13.15
N MET A 156 -30.05 -3.04 -12.44
CA MET A 156 -29.91 -1.58 -12.30
C MET A 156 -29.63 -0.88 -13.64
N THR A 157 -28.95 -1.57 -14.55
CA THR A 157 -28.51 -1.05 -15.85
C THR A 157 -29.61 -1.12 -16.92
N SER A 158 -30.44 -2.17 -16.91
CA SER A 158 -31.24 -2.53 -18.08
C SER A 158 -32.69 -2.88 -17.81
N THR A 159 -33.08 -3.31 -16.60
CA THR A 159 -34.43 -3.89 -16.40
C THR A 159 -35.24 -3.35 -15.23
N ASP A 160 -34.61 -2.89 -14.15
CA ASP A 160 -35.30 -2.41 -12.93
C ASP A 160 -34.86 -0.99 -12.57
N GLN A 161 -35.81 -0.06 -12.62
CA GLN A 161 -35.61 1.35 -12.27
C GLN A 161 -34.36 1.93 -12.92
N VAL A 162 -34.21 1.73 -14.24
CA VAL A 162 -33.01 2.13 -15.01
C VAL A 162 -32.70 3.61 -14.83
N GLY A 163 -33.72 4.47 -14.79
CA GLY A 163 -33.57 5.92 -14.59
C GLY A 163 -33.31 6.37 -13.15
N LYS A 164 -33.37 5.48 -12.15
CA LYS A 164 -33.11 5.81 -10.75
C LYS A 164 -31.60 5.85 -10.49
N ASN A 165 -31.07 7.00 -10.08
CA ASN A 165 -29.63 7.23 -9.90
C ASN A 165 -29.23 7.71 -8.49
N ASP A 166 -30.18 7.74 -7.55
CA ASP A 166 -30.00 8.23 -6.18
C ASP A 166 -29.71 7.12 -5.15
N ASP A 167 -29.29 5.94 -5.61
CA ASP A 167 -28.94 4.83 -4.71
C ASP A 167 -27.64 5.09 -3.94
N TRP A 168 -26.70 5.86 -4.50
CA TRP A 168 -25.42 6.22 -3.89
C TRP A 168 -25.50 7.62 -3.25
N TRP A 169 -26.26 7.72 -2.17
CA TRP A 169 -26.49 8.98 -1.44
C TRP A 169 -25.39 9.33 -0.42
N TRP A 170 -24.35 8.50 -0.29
CA TRP A 170 -23.19 8.72 0.57
C TRP A 170 -21.89 8.39 -0.17
N ASP A 171 -20.78 9.03 0.21
CA ASP A 171 -19.49 8.91 -0.48
C ASP A 171 -18.87 7.50 -0.42
N ASP A 172 -19.03 6.78 0.70
CA ASP A 172 -18.51 5.42 0.85
C ASP A 172 -19.06 4.47 -0.22
N ALA A 173 -20.31 4.67 -0.68
CA ALA A 173 -20.97 3.85 -1.71
C ALA A 173 -20.15 3.76 -3.00
N LEU A 174 -19.35 4.78 -3.30
CA LEU A 174 -18.46 4.79 -4.46
C LEU A 174 -17.45 3.63 -4.35
N HIS A 175 -16.85 3.39 -3.19
CA HIS A 175 -15.96 2.23 -3.05
C HIS A 175 -16.72 0.93 -3.14
N MET A 176 -17.90 0.88 -2.52
CA MET A 176 -18.62 -0.37 -2.34
C MET A 176 -19.16 -0.93 -3.65
N ALA A 177 -19.60 -0.09 -4.60
CA ALA A 177 -20.31 -0.54 -5.80
C ALA A 177 -19.73 -0.06 -7.15
N MET A 178 -19.05 1.09 -7.20
CA MET A 178 -18.57 1.65 -8.47
C MET A 178 -17.58 0.73 -9.22
N PRO A 179 -16.61 0.05 -8.58
CA PRO A 179 -15.65 -0.80 -9.27
C PRO A 179 -16.27 -1.96 -10.06
N GLN A 180 -17.36 -2.54 -9.56
CA GLN A 180 -17.99 -3.71 -10.18
C GLN A 180 -18.64 -3.35 -11.52
N PHE A 181 -19.24 -2.17 -11.65
CA PHE A 181 -19.75 -1.69 -12.94
C PHE A 181 -18.63 -1.48 -13.95
N ALA A 182 -17.51 -0.87 -13.54
CA ALA A 182 -16.35 -0.67 -14.42
C ALA A 182 -15.82 -2.01 -14.95
N ARG A 183 -15.64 -2.98 -14.05
CA ARG A 183 -15.12 -4.32 -14.37
C ARG A 183 -16.08 -5.13 -15.23
N LEU A 184 -17.38 -5.17 -14.93
CA LEU A 184 -18.36 -5.90 -15.75
C LEU A 184 -18.52 -5.30 -17.14
N GLY A 185 -18.53 -3.96 -17.25
CA GLY A 185 -18.56 -3.31 -18.57
C GLY A 185 -17.35 -3.67 -19.43
N ALA A 186 -16.16 -3.74 -18.82
CA ALA A 186 -14.94 -4.18 -19.51
C ALA A 186 -14.98 -5.68 -19.86
N LEU A 187 -15.40 -6.53 -18.92
CA LEU A 187 -15.48 -7.97 -19.09
C LEU A 187 -16.47 -8.39 -20.19
N ARG A 188 -17.63 -7.72 -20.27
CA ARG A 188 -18.70 -8.05 -21.22
C ARG A 188 -18.70 -7.21 -22.48
N GLY A 189 -17.87 -6.15 -22.54
CA GLY A 189 -17.89 -5.20 -23.65
C GLY A 189 -19.20 -4.41 -23.75
N ASP A 190 -19.88 -4.20 -22.61
CA ASP A 190 -21.19 -3.52 -22.56
C ASP A 190 -21.05 -2.14 -21.91
N SER A 191 -21.17 -1.10 -22.73
CA SER A 191 -21.10 0.29 -22.29
C SER A 191 -22.25 0.71 -21.37
N GLY A 192 -23.35 -0.06 -21.33
CA GLY A 192 -24.48 0.20 -20.44
C GLY A 192 -24.06 0.27 -18.98
N TYR A 193 -23.16 -0.63 -18.55
CA TYR A 193 -22.63 -0.60 -17.17
C TYR A 193 -21.89 0.69 -16.87
N TRP A 194 -21.08 1.21 -17.81
CA TRP A 194 -20.36 2.46 -17.62
C TRP A 194 -21.29 3.67 -17.61
N THR A 195 -22.29 3.71 -18.50
CA THR A 195 -23.33 4.76 -18.50
C THR A 195 -24.09 4.77 -17.17
N LYS A 196 -24.44 3.59 -16.65
CA LYS A 196 -25.15 3.47 -15.38
C LYS A 196 -24.28 3.91 -14.20
N MET A 197 -23.04 3.44 -14.15
CA MET A 197 -22.03 3.84 -13.16
C MET A 197 -21.84 5.35 -13.15
N HIS A 198 -21.66 5.96 -14.31
CA HIS A 198 -21.44 7.41 -14.41
C HIS A 198 -22.68 8.19 -13.94
N SER A 199 -23.88 7.73 -14.26
CA SER A 199 -25.12 8.36 -13.81
C SER A 199 -25.29 8.33 -12.28
N LEU A 200 -24.98 7.20 -11.65
CA LEU A 200 -24.99 7.06 -10.19
C LEU A 200 -23.90 7.94 -9.55
N TYR A 201 -22.69 7.93 -10.11
CA TYR A 201 -21.57 8.78 -9.66
C TYR A 201 -21.91 10.27 -9.74
N GLN A 202 -22.51 10.73 -10.85
CA GLN A 202 -22.88 12.13 -11.02
C GLN A 202 -23.96 12.58 -10.05
N HIS A 203 -24.87 11.69 -9.68
CA HIS A 203 -25.80 11.98 -8.60
C HIS A 203 -25.06 12.24 -7.29
N THR A 204 -24.22 11.30 -6.85
CA THR A 204 -23.41 11.46 -5.62
C THR A 204 -22.57 12.73 -5.64
N LYS A 205 -21.87 12.98 -6.76
CA LYS A 205 -20.94 14.10 -6.91
C LYS A 205 -21.62 15.45 -6.92
N SER A 206 -22.72 15.57 -7.65
CA SER A 206 -23.22 16.86 -8.16
C SER A 206 -24.69 17.12 -7.88
N ALA A 207 -25.45 16.17 -7.31
CA ALA A 207 -26.89 16.33 -7.07
C ALA A 207 -27.38 15.91 -5.67
N GLU A 208 -26.71 14.95 -5.01
CA GLU A 208 -27.09 14.47 -3.68
C GLU A 208 -27.17 15.63 -2.68
N GLY A 209 -28.28 15.69 -1.93
CA GLY A 209 -28.56 16.79 -1.00
C GLY A 209 -28.76 18.17 -1.65
N GLY A 210 -28.80 18.27 -2.98
CA GLY A 210 -28.92 19.52 -3.74
C GLY A 210 -27.64 19.90 -4.50
N PRO A 211 -26.54 20.25 -3.80
CA PRO A 211 -25.28 20.65 -4.44
C PRO A 211 -24.36 19.48 -4.79
N GLY A 212 -24.69 18.25 -4.39
CA GLY A 212 -23.78 17.10 -4.46
C GLY A 212 -22.79 17.05 -3.30
N LEU A 213 -22.15 15.88 -3.12
CA LEU A 213 -21.23 15.63 -2.00
C LEU A 213 -19.80 16.11 -2.27
N TYR A 214 -19.42 16.36 -3.52
CA TYR A 214 -18.08 16.85 -3.83
C TYR A 214 -17.96 18.35 -3.56
N SER A 215 -16.86 18.77 -2.95
CA SER A 215 -16.52 20.18 -2.73
C SER A 215 -15.40 20.60 -3.70
N PRO A 216 -15.71 21.26 -4.84
CA PRO A 216 -14.70 21.62 -5.84
C PRO A 216 -13.61 22.56 -5.30
N SER A 217 -13.97 23.45 -4.36
CA SER A 217 -13.02 24.39 -3.75
C SER A 217 -12.03 23.72 -2.78
N ARG A 218 -12.32 22.48 -2.36
CA ARG A 218 -11.49 21.73 -1.42
C ARG A 218 -10.85 20.50 -2.04
N GLY A 219 -11.36 20.02 -3.17
CA GLY A 219 -10.95 18.73 -3.75
C GLY A 219 -11.35 17.53 -2.89
N LEU A 220 -12.29 17.71 -1.95
CA LEU A 220 -12.68 16.72 -0.94
C LEU A 220 -14.20 16.53 -0.94
N TRP A 221 -14.65 15.48 -0.27
CA TRP A 221 -16.03 15.02 -0.24
C TRP A 221 -16.62 15.10 1.16
N TYR A 222 -17.89 15.51 1.20
CA TYR A 222 -18.76 15.32 2.36
C TYR A 222 -19.29 13.91 2.37
N ARG A 223 -19.46 13.35 3.57
CA ARG A 223 -19.91 11.97 3.72
C ARG A 223 -21.32 11.76 3.15
N ASP A 224 -22.24 12.64 3.53
CA ASP A 224 -23.64 12.64 3.10
C ASP A 224 -24.23 14.05 3.25
N LYS A 225 -25.50 14.20 2.88
CA LYS A 225 -26.21 15.49 2.92
C LYS A 225 -26.23 16.19 4.28
N ASN A 226 -26.08 15.46 5.39
CA ASN A 226 -26.09 16.04 6.74
C ASN A 226 -24.84 16.88 7.01
N PHE A 227 -23.74 16.66 6.28
CA PHE A 227 -22.47 17.36 6.46
C PHE A 227 -22.26 18.49 5.43
N LEU A 228 -23.18 18.66 4.47
CA LEU A 228 -23.14 19.74 3.50
C LEU A 228 -23.14 21.14 4.17
N PRO A 229 -22.73 22.20 3.46
CA PRO A 229 -22.79 23.56 4.00
C PRO A 229 -24.15 23.90 4.62
N GLY A 230 -24.15 24.34 5.89
CA GLY A 230 -25.37 24.57 6.68
C GLY A 230 -25.82 23.38 7.54
N GLY A 231 -25.16 22.22 7.40
CA GLY A 231 -25.36 21.02 8.20
C GLY A 231 -24.44 20.93 9.42
N ILE A 232 -23.99 19.71 9.73
CA ILE A 232 -23.15 19.38 10.89
C ILE A 232 -21.74 19.96 10.71
N LEU A 233 -21.28 20.69 11.73
CA LEU A 233 -19.94 21.27 11.82
C LEU A 233 -19.16 20.66 13.00
N SER A 234 -17.84 20.81 12.98
CA SER A 234 -17.01 20.50 14.14
C SER A 234 -17.34 21.43 15.33
N PRO A 235 -16.91 21.10 16.56
CA PRO A 235 -17.04 21.99 17.71
C PRO A 235 -16.43 23.40 17.50
N SER A 236 -15.46 23.53 16.58
CA SER A 236 -14.85 24.82 16.22
C SER A 236 -15.58 25.56 15.08
N GLY A 237 -16.72 25.05 14.62
CA GLY A 237 -17.51 25.62 13.54
C GLY A 237 -16.95 25.39 12.15
N LYS A 238 -15.99 24.46 11.98
CA LYS A 238 -15.41 24.11 10.68
C LYS A 238 -16.20 22.99 10.00
N PRO A 239 -16.09 22.84 8.66
CA PRO A 239 -16.65 21.68 7.96
C PRO A 239 -16.19 20.35 8.54
N VAL A 240 -17.01 19.32 8.36
CA VAL A 240 -16.64 17.94 8.66
C VAL A 240 -16.39 17.21 7.35
N LEU A 241 -15.11 16.97 7.05
CA LEU A 241 -14.66 16.21 5.89
C LEU A 241 -13.98 14.95 6.41
N TRP A 242 -14.72 13.85 6.41
CA TRP A 242 -14.29 12.62 7.06
C TRP A 242 -13.17 11.94 6.28
N SER A 243 -12.10 11.60 7.01
CA SER A 243 -10.90 10.95 6.47
C SER A 243 -11.25 9.62 5.78
N ARG A 244 -11.95 8.71 6.47
CA ARG A 244 -12.31 7.42 5.88
C ARG A 244 -13.26 7.55 4.67
N GLY A 245 -14.25 8.44 4.74
CA GLY A 245 -15.15 8.70 3.60
C GLY A 245 -14.38 9.13 2.34
N ASN A 246 -13.48 10.12 2.48
CA ASN A 246 -12.59 10.53 1.39
C ASN A 246 -11.62 9.41 0.97
N GLY A 247 -11.19 8.56 1.91
CA GLY A 247 -10.43 7.35 1.63
C GLY A 247 -11.19 6.40 0.70
N TRP A 248 -12.47 6.15 0.98
CA TRP A 248 -13.31 5.34 0.10
C TRP A 248 -13.40 5.90 -1.30
N VAL A 249 -13.58 7.21 -1.44
CA VAL A 249 -13.56 7.88 -2.74
C VAL A 249 -12.24 7.65 -3.47
N ALA A 250 -11.10 7.80 -2.80
CA ALA A 250 -9.79 7.53 -3.39
C ALA A 250 -9.65 6.07 -3.85
N GLY A 251 -10.10 5.12 -3.03
CA GLY A 251 -10.09 3.70 -3.35
C GLY A 251 -11.00 3.35 -4.54
N ALA A 252 -12.19 3.95 -4.61
CA ALA A 252 -13.13 3.77 -5.71
C ALA A 252 -12.51 4.21 -7.04
N HIS A 253 -12.00 5.44 -7.11
CA HIS A 253 -11.42 5.99 -8.33
C HIS A 253 -10.19 5.18 -8.78
N THR A 254 -9.37 4.74 -7.83
CA THR A 254 -8.22 3.87 -8.12
C THR A 254 -8.65 2.56 -8.78
N LYS A 255 -9.60 1.85 -8.16
CA LYS A 255 -10.11 0.57 -8.69
C LYS A 255 -10.80 0.73 -10.06
N VAL A 256 -11.60 1.80 -10.23
CA VAL A 256 -12.27 2.10 -11.50
C VAL A 256 -11.26 2.42 -12.61
N LEU A 257 -10.29 3.29 -12.34
CA LEU A 257 -9.30 3.69 -13.35
C LEU A 257 -8.36 2.54 -13.77
N LYS A 258 -8.19 1.51 -12.92
CA LYS A 258 -7.50 0.26 -13.28
C LYS A 258 -8.34 -0.64 -14.19
N ALA A 259 -9.67 -0.56 -14.11
CA ALA A 259 -10.58 -1.44 -14.84
C ALA A 259 -11.06 -0.85 -16.18
N LEU A 260 -11.15 0.48 -16.30
CA LEU A 260 -11.66 1.10 -17.52
C LEU A 260 -10.68 0.94 -18.71
N PRO A 261 -11.19 0.69 -19.93
CA PRO A 261 -10.36 0.63 -21.12
C PRO A 261 -9.76 2.00 -21.47
N ALA A 262 -8.62 1.99 -22.14
CA ALA A 262 -7.99 3.20 -22.67
C ALA A 262 -8.93 3.88 -23.68
N GLY A 263 -9.46 5.06 -23.33
CA GLY A 263 -10.38 5.83 -24.16
C GLY A 263 -11.85 5.86 -23.68
N GLN A 264 -12.17 5.27 -22.52
CA GLN A 264 -13.50 5.47 -21.92
C GLN A 264 -13.73 6.97 -21.64
N ALA A 265 -14.88 7.51 -22.07
CA ALA A 265 -15.12 8.96 -22.17
C ALA A 265 -15.05 9.70 -20.83
N ASP A 266 -15.56 9.09 -19.76
CA ASP A 266 -15.65 9.69 -18.42
C ASP A 266 -14.37 9.50 -17.61
N ALA A 267 -13.40 8.70 -18.10
CA ALA A 267 -12.14 8.45 -17.42
C ALA A 267 -11.36 9.73 -17.11
N ALA A 268 -11.49 10.77 -17.94
CA ALA A 268 -10.88 12.07 -17.69
C ALA A 268 -11.41 12.73 -16.41
N GLU A 269 -12.72 12.63 -16.14
CA GLU A 269 -13.32 13.16 -14.92
C GLU A 269 -12.86 12.39 -13.68
N TYR A 270 -12.80 11.06 -13.76
CA TYR A 270 -12.33 10.23 -12.65
C TYR A 270 -10.85 10.50 -12.32
N ARG A 271 -10.00 10.70 -13.35
CA ARG A 271 -8.59 11.10 -13.16
C ARG A 271 -8.50 12.46 -12.49
N ALA A 272 -9.24 13.45 -12.96
CA ALA A 272 -9.24 14.80 -12.38
C ALA A 272 -9.71 14.80 -10.91
N THR A 273 -10.75 14.02 -10.59
CA THR A 273 -11.22 13.90 -9.21
C THR A 273 -10.20 13.22 -8.31
N LEU A 274 -9.56 12.12 -8.75
CA LEU A 274 -8.51 11.48 -7.95
C LEU A 274 -7.31 12.43 -7.75
N THR A 275 -6.86 13.12 -8.80
CA THR A 275 -5.78 14.12 -8.72
C THR A 275 -6.11 15.22 -7.71
N ALA A 276 -7.33 15.78 -7.75
CA ALA A 276 -7.76 16.81 -6.82
C ALA A 276 -7.76 16.30 -5.36
N LEU A 277 -8.24 15.07 -5.14
CA LEU A 277 -8.30 14.45 -3.82
C LEU A 277 -6.89 14.20 -3.26
N VAL A 278 -6.00 13.55 -4.00
CA VAL A 278 -4.64 13.27 -3.52
C VAL A 278 -3.84 14.56 -3.28
N THR A 279 -4.10 15.60 -4.07
CA THR A 279 -3.54 16.95 -3.87
C THR A 279 -4.05 17.57 -2.57
N ALA A 280 -5.36 17.51 -2.32
CA ALA A 280 -5.98 18.08 -1.14
C ALA A 280 -5.52 17.40 0.15
N VAL A 281 -5.47 16.06 0.17
CA VAL A 281 -5.04 15.33 1.37
C VAL A 281 -3.55 15.52 1.63
N ALA A 282 -2.70 15.61 0.59
CA ALA A 282 -1.27 15.90 0.78
C ALA A 282 -1.03 17.22 1.54
N ALA A 283 -1.87 18.23 1.33
CA ALA A 283 -1.76 19.54 2.00
C ALA A 283 -2.10 19.51 3.50
N VAL A 284 -2.80 18.48 3.98
CA VAL A 284 -3.25 18.35 5.37
C VAL A 284 -2.70 17.10 6.07
N GLN A 285 -1.71 16.44 5.48
CA GLN A 285 -1.03 15.31 6.11
C GLN A 285 -0.32 15.74 7.40
N ARG A 286 -0.47 14.95 8.46
CA ARG A 286 0.25 15.16 9.72
C ARG A 286 1.74 14.86 9.53
N THR A 287 2.57 15.41 10.40
CA THR A 287 4.03 15.18 10.37
C THR A 287 4.42 13.73 10.64
N ASP A 288 3.58 12.97 11.36
CA ASP A 288 3.73 11.54 11.64
C ASP A 288 3.27 10.63 10.48
N GLY A 289 2.76 11.21 9.38
CA GLY A 289 2.33 10.49 8.19
C GLY A 289 0.84 10.17 8.13
N PHE A 290 0.11 10.28 9.24
CA PHE A 290 -1.32 10.00 9.28
C PHE A 290 -2.16 11.20 8.83
N TRP A 291 -3.47 10.96 8.70
CA TRP A 291 -4.49 12.00 8.64
C TRP A 291 -5.39 11.93 9.86
N ASN A 292 -5.80 13.10 10.38
CA ASN A 292 -6.81 13.16 11.44
C ASN A 292 -8.16 12.69 10.91
N VAL A 293 -9.07 12.28 11.79
CA VAL A 293 -10.41 11.80 11.41
C VAL A 293 -11.20 12.88 10.64
N ASN A 294 -11.07 14.15 11.04
CA ASN A 294 -11.61 15.29 10.28
C ASN A 294 -10.50 16.04 9.54
N LEU A 295 -10.54 16.01 8.20
CA LEU A 295 -9.54 16.64 7.33
C LEU A 295 -9.59 18.18 7.36
N ALA A 296 -10.74 18.76 7.70
CA ALA A 296 -10.93 20.21 7.73
C ALA A 296 -10.68 20.83 9.12
N ASP A 297 -10.54 20.01 10.16
CA ASP A 297 -10.31 20.49 11.51
C ASP A 297 -9.38 19.55 12.29
N PRO A 298 -8.06 19.84 12.35
CA PRO A 298 -7.09 18.94 12.95
C PRO A 298 -7.28 18.73 14.46
N ASP A 299 -8.01 19.63 15.14
CA ASP A 299 -8.32 19.53 16.57
C ASP A 299 -9.59 18.69 16.83
N HIS A 300 -10.36 18.36 15.78
CA HIS A 300 -11.56 17.53 15.86
C HIS A 300 -11.19 16.05 15.63
N PHE A 301 -11.00 15.33 16.74
CA PHE A 301 -10.47 13.96 16.79
C PHE A 301 -9.04 13.86 16.23
N PRO A 302 -8.05 14.49 16.92
CA PRO A 302 -6.66 14.46 16.51
C PRO A 302 -6.03 13.08 16.73
N GLY A 303 -5.00 12.79 15.95
CA GLY A 303 -4.15 11.62 16.16
C GLY A 303 -4.12 10.67 14.97
N PRO A 304 -3.41 9.54 15.11
CA PRO A 304 -3.36 8.52 14.08
C PRO A 304 -4.74 7.88 13.86
N GLU A 305 -5.16 7.83 12.60
CA GLU A 305 -6.34 7.09 12.14
C GLU A 305 -5.96 6.32 10.88
N THR A 306 -5.97 5.00 10.96
CA THR A 306 -5.42 4.09 9.94
C THR A 306 -6.34 3.97 8.73
N SER A 307 -7.67 3.93 8.92
CA SER A 307 -8.58 3.53 7.85
C SER A 307 -8.67 4.53 6.70
N GLY A 308 -8.67 5.84 6.96
CA GLY A 308 -8.52 6.85 5.90
C GLY A 308 -7.10 6.88 5.35
N THR A 309 -6.09 6.82 6.23
CA THR A 309 -4.66 6.86 5.86
C THR A 309 -4.30 5.80 4.82
N VAL A 310 -4.73 4.54 5.00
CA VAL A 310 -4.41 3.46 4.06
C VAL A 310 -4.99 3.71 2.67
N PHE A 311 -6.20 4.24 2.55
CA PHE A 311 -6.78 4.52 1.24
C PHE A 311 -6.19 5.77 0.58
N PHE A 312 -5.73 6.76 1.36
CA PHE A 312 -4.95 7.87 0.80
C PHE A 312 -3.61 7.39 0.25
N VAL A 313 -2.94 6.45 0.93
CA VAL A 313 -1.74 5.81 0.42
C VAL A 313 -2.04 5.05 -0.88
N TYR A 314 -3.10 4.24 -0.90
CA TYR A 314 -3.54 3.49 -2.09
C TYR A 314 -3.78 4.41 -3.30
N GLY A 315 -4.58 5.47 -3.12
CA GLY A 315 -4.89 6.43 -4.18
C GLY A 315 -3.69 7.24 -4.63
N THR A 316 -2.83 7.68 -3.70
CA THR A 316 -1.62 8.44 -4.02
C THR A 316 -0.61 7.59 -4.77
N ALA A 317 -0.40 6.33 -4.34
CA ALA A 317 0.51 5.41 -5.01
C ALA A 317 0.06 5.12 -6.45
N TYR A 318 -1.23 4.84 -6.64
CA TYR A 318 -1.78 4.69 -7.98
C TYR A 318 -1.63 5.97 -8.83
N ALA A 319 -1.94 7.15 -8.26
CA ALA A 319 -1.84 8.41 -8.98
C ALA A 319 -0.41 8.71 -9.46
N ILE A 320 0.61 8.34 -8.68
CA ILE A 320 2.03 8.41 -9.09
C ILE A 320 2.29 7.43 -10.24
N GLY A 321 1.93 6.16 -10.08
CA GLY A 321 2.20 5.11 -11.09
C GLY A 321 1.48 5.35 -12.41
N ALA A 322 0.30 5.96 -12.38
CA ALA A 322 -0.49 6.33 -13.54
C ALA A 322 -0.11 7.70 -14.14
N GLY A 323 0.90 8.40 -13.58
CA GLY A 323 1.36 9.72 -14.04
C GLY A 323 0.33 10.84 -13.87
N LEU A 324 -0.62 10.68 -12.94
CA LEU A 324 -1.64 11.69 -12.62
C LEU A 324 -1.09 12.82 -11.74
N VAL A 325 -0.01 12.53 -11.02
CA VAL A 325 0.74 13.47 -10.18
C VAL A 325 2.23 13.20 -10.29
N ASP A 326 3.06 14.21 -10.02
CA ASP A 326 4.51 14.08 -10.08
C ASP A 326 5.09 13.26 -8.91
N SER A 327 5.97 12.31 -9.24
CA SER A 327 6.56 11.40 -8.25
C SER A 327 7.42 12.13 -7.21
N ALA A 328 8.22 13.13 -7.62
CA ALA A 328 9.10 13.84 -6.68
C ALA A 328 8.33 14.59 -5.59
N THR A 329 7.12 15.04 -5.91
CA THR A 329 6.22 15.74 -4.98
C THR A 329 5.43 14.77 -4.10
N TYR A 330 4.86 13.70 -4.68
CA TYR A 330 3.87 12.87 -3.98
C TYR A 330 4.41 11.56 -3.39
N LEU A 331 5.54 11.05 -3.88
CA LEU A 331 6.18 9.87 -3.30
C LEU A 331 6.56 10.09 -1.82
N PRO A 332 7.11 11.25 -1.40
CA PRO A 332 7.36 11.51 0.02
C PRO A 332 6.10 11.51 0.89
N VAL A 333 4.94 11.90 0.34
CA VAL A 333 3.65 11.87 1.06
C VAL A 333 3.24 10.42 1.34
N ALA A 334 3.25 9.58 0.31
CA ALA A 334 2.89 8.17 0.43
C ALA A 334 3.88 7.40 1.30
N ALA A 335 5.19 7.65 1.14
CA ALA A 335 6.24 7.04 1.95
C ALA A 335 6.14 7.43 3.43
N ARG A 336 5.79 8.68 3.75
CA ARG A 336 5.64 9.14 5.13
C ARG A 336 4.48 8.43 5.81
N ALA A 337 3.36 8.32 5.11
CA ALA A 337 2.19 7.60 5.60
C ALA A 337 2.48 6.12 5.82
N TRP A 338 3.11 5.44 4.86
CA TRP A 338 3.49 4.03 5.02
C TRP A 338 4.44 3.82 6.19
N ASN A 339 5.50 4.62 6.30
CA ASN A 339 6.44 4.51 7.41
C ASN A 339 5.77 4.82 8.75
N GLY A 340 4.86 5.80 8.81
CA GLY A 340 4.04 6.10 9.98
C GLY A 340 3.15 4.93 10.39
N LEU A 341 2.45 4.31 9.44
CA LEU A 341 1.63 3.11 9.64
C LEU A 341 2.47 1.95 10.21
N VAL A 342 3.61 1.64 9.60
CA VAL A 342 4.48 0.55 10.06
C VAL A 342 5.07 0.82 11.43
N ALA A 343 5.50 2.05 11.72
CA ALA A 343 6.12 2.40 12.99
C ALA A 343 5.12 2.57 14.15
N THR A 344 3.89 2.98 13.85
CA THR A 344 2.91 3.39 14.88
C THR A 344 1.73 2.44 14.98
N ALA A 345 1.20 1.94 13.86
CA ALA A 345 -0.04 1.17 13.82
C ALA A 345 0.16 -0.34 13.69
N VAL A 346 1.25 -0.82 13.09
CA VAL A 346 1.54 -2.26 12.98
C VAL A 346 2.20 -2.75 14.27
N HIS A 347 1.55 -3.66 14.96
CA HIS A 347 2.07 -4.31 16.16
C HIS A 347 3.18 -5.31 15.79
N PRO A 348 4.07 -5.67 16.74
CA PRO A 348 5.12 -6.65 16.49
C PRO A 348 4.61 -8.00 15.97
N ASP A 349 3.42 -8.43 16.42
CA ASP A 349 2.77 -9.69 16.07
C ASP A 349 1.87 -9.63 14.83
N GLY A 350 1.70 -8.45 14.23
CA GLY A 350 0.92 -8.25 13.01
C GLY A 350 -0.47 -7.63 13.17
N VAL A 351 -0.94 -7.33 14.39
CA VAL A 351 -2.17 -6.54 14.54
C VAL A 351 -1.98 -5.18 13.86
N LEU A 352 -2.97 -4.75 13.07
CA LEU A 352 -3.04 -3.38 12.55
C LEU A 352 -4.01 -2.57 13.39
N GLY A 353 -3.46 -1.61 14.13
CA GLY A 353 -4.15 -0.74 15.07
C GLY A 353 -4.63 0.59 14.49
N TYR A 354 -5.19 1.42 15.37
CA TYR A 354 -5.75 2.75 15.06
C TYR A 354 -6.80 2.77 13.94
N ILE A 355 -7.53 1.68 13.76
CA ILE A 355 -8.65 1.62 12.82
C ILE A 355 -9.91 2.07 13.55
N GLN A 356 -10.48 3.20 13.14
CA GLN A 356 -11.81 3.59 13.60
C GLN A 356 -12.83 2.57 13.09
N LYS A 357 -13.57 1.91 14.00
CA LYS A 357 -14.57 0.88 13.66
C LYS A 357 -15.73 1.44 12.81
N VAL A 358 -16.61 0.54 12.36
CA VAL A 358 -17.79 0.83 11.55
C VAL A 358 -18.57 2.02 12.11
N GLY A 359 -18.91 2.96 11.23
CA GLY A 359 -19.51 4.22 11.62
C GLY A 359 -20.02 5.01 10.42
N ASP A 360 -20.94 5.92 10.70
CA ASP A 360 -21.58 6.81 9.73
C ASP A 360 -21.07 8.26 9.85
N ARG A 361 -20.08 8.50 10.73
CA ARG A 361 -19.58 9.83 11.10
C ARG A 361 -18.23 9.78 11.83
N PRO A 362 -17.48 10.89 11.92
CA PRO A 362 -16.20 10.98 12.63
C PRO A 362 -16.22 10.61 14.12
N ASP A 363 -17.33 10.82 14.83
CA ASP A 363 -17.48 10.50 16.25
C ASP A 363 -17.82 9.03 16.51
N SER A 364 -18.15 8.25 15.47
CA SER A 364 -18.37 6.81 15.62
C SER A 364 -17.12 6.13 16.16
N SER A 365 -17.30 5.32 17.21
CA SER A 365 -16.25 4.44 17.75
C SER A 365 -14.96 5.17 18.17
N GLN A 366 -15.10 6.39 18.69
CA GLN A 366 -14.03 7.12 19.36
C GLN A 366 -13.90 6.69 20.84
N PRO A 367 -12.68 6.77 21.44
CA PRO A 367 -11.42 7.12 20.81
C PRO A 367 -10.85 5.98 19.97
N VAL A 368 -10.13 6.33 18.90
CA VAL A 368 -9.31 5.39 18.14
C VAL A 368 -8.03 5.08 18.93
N THR A 369 -7.76 3.80 19.17
CA THR A 369 -6.63 3.35 20.02
C THR A 369 -5.66 2.46 19.27
N TYR A 370 -4.48 2.23 19.87
CA TYR A 370 -3.47 1.29 19.38
C TYR A 370 -4.06 -0.11 19.10
N ASP A 371 -5.03 -0.56 19.89
CA ASP A 371 -5.66 -1.89 19.75
C ASP A 371 -6.94 -1.89 18.90
N SER A 372 -7.39 -0.72 18.43
CA SER A 372 -8.59 -0.64 17.59
C SER A 372 -8.29 -1.18 16.20
N THR A 373 -8.88 -2.33 15.84
CA THR A 373 -8.70 -2.97 14.53
C THR A 373 -10.04 -3.24 13.84
N ALA A 374 -10.02 -3.36 12.50
CA ALA A 374 -11.14 -3.82 11.70
C ALA A 374 -10.67 -4.36 10.33
N ASP A 375 -11.42 -5.32 9.81
CA ASP A 375 -11.28 -5.99 8.51
C ASP A 375 -11.00 -5.01 7.36
N PHE A 376 -11.85 -4.00 7.18
CA PHE A 376 -11.74 -3.07 6.06
C PHE A 376 -10.46 -2.22 6.10
N GLY A 377 -9.96 -1.91 7.31
CA GLY A 377 -8.69 -1.18 7.47
C GLY A 377 -7.50 -2.07 7.13
N VAL A 378 -7.56 -3.36 7.47
CA VAL A 378 -6.58 -4.36 7.04
C VAL A 378 -6.62 -4.53 5.52
N GLY A 379 -7.80 -4.68 4.92
CA GLY A 379 -7.96 -4.72 3.46
C GLY A 379 -7.37 -3.51 2.76
N GLY A 380 -7.67 -2.31 3.26
CA GLY A 380 -7.09 -1.06 2.78
C GLY A 380 -5.55 -1.02 2.91
N PHE A 381 -5.00 -1.52 4.01
CA PHE A 381 -3.55 -1.62 4.21
C PHE A 381 -2.88 -2.53 3.17
N LEU A 382 -3.49 -3.68 2.87
CA LEU A 382 -2.99 -4.60 1.84
C LEU A 382 -3.08 -3.97 0.44
N LEU A 383 -4.18 -3.30 0.11
CA LEU A 383 -4.31 -2.55 -1.15
C LEU A 383 -3.21 -1.49 -1.28
N ALA A 384 -3.02 -0.68 -0.23
CA ALA A 384 -2.04 0.39 -0.18
C ALA A 384 -0.61 -0.12 -0.37
N GLY A 385 -0.23 -1.15 0.40
CA GLY A 385 1.09 -1.76 0.30
C GLY A 385 1.32 -2.42 -1.06
N THR A 386 0.28 -2.95 -1.72
CA THR A 386 0.40 -3.57 -3.05
C THR A 386 0.73 -2.52 -4.13
N GLU A 387 0.09 -1.36 -4.12
CA GLU A 387 0.43 -0.26 -5.04
C GLU A 387 1.82 0.32 -4.75
N LEU A 388 2.16 0.51 -3.46
CA LEU A 388 3.49 0.98 -3.07
C LEU A 388 4.58 -0.02 -3.46
N ALA A 389 4.33 -1.31 -3.35
CA ALA A 389 5.24 -2.36 -3.79
C ALA A 389 5.48 -2.32 -5.32
N GLY A 390 4.53 -1.79 -6.10
CA GLY A 390 4.69 -1.56 -7.54
C GLY A 390 5.49 -0.30 -7.88
N LEU A 391 5.46 0.73 -7.03
CA LEU A 391 6.30 1.92 -7.15
C LEU A 391 7.70 1.73 -6.58
N ALA A 392 7.80 0.94 -5.52
CA ALA A 392 9.05 0.59 -4.90
C ALA A 392 9.88 -0.18 -5.92
N ALA A 393 11.17 0.15 -6.00
CA ALA A 393 12.09 -0.71 -6.70
C ALA A 393 11.91 -2.16 -6.17
N PRO A 394 11.89 -3.18 -7.05
CA PRO A 394 11.90 -4.57 -6.62
C PRO A 394 13.00 -4.72 -5.58
N GLY A 395 12.68 -5.35 -4.43
CA GLY A 395 13.41 -5.18 -3.19
C GLY A 395 14.91 -5.38 -3.35
N GLY A 396 15.62 -4.28 -3.56
CA GLY A 396 16.82 -3.96 -2.82
C GLY A 396 16.34 -3.27 -1.55
N GLY A 397 16.63 -3.87 -0.39
CA GLY A 397 16.50 -3.16 0.88
C GLY A 397 17.39 -1.92 0.86
N THR A 398 16.78 -0.75 1.08
CA THR A 398 17.38 0.53 1.44
C THR A 398 18.91 0.65 1.31
N GLY A 399 19.35 1.23 0.19
CA GLY A 399 20.74 1.64 -0.04
C GLY A 399 20.92 2.61 -1.22
N GLY A 400 20.06 3.64 -1.38
CA GLY A 400 20.21 4.68 -2.42
C GLY A 400 20.25 4.14 -3.86
N PRO A 401 20.60 4.95 -4.87
CA PRO A 401 21.06 4.42 -6.15
C PRO A 401 22.42 3.74 -5.91
N GLY A 402 22.39 2.52 -5.37
CA GLY A 402 23.52 1.63 -5.38
C GLY A 402 23.75 1.25 -6.83
N THR A 403 24.68 1.95 -7.47
CA THR A 403 25.34 1.53 -8.71
C THR A 403 25.48 0.02 -8.70
N SER A 404 24.70 -0.71 -9.52
CA SER A 404 25.06 -2.08 -9.87
C SER A 404 26.40 -1.96 -10.57
N THR A 405 27.46 -2.10 -9.79
CA THR A 405 28.80 -1.97 -10.30
C THR A 405 29.06 -3.32 -10.91
N ALA A 406 29.16 -3.35 -12.23
CA ALA A 406 29.74 -4.48 -12.91
C ALA A 406 31.16 -4.64 -12.35
N VAL A 407 31.44 -5.78 -11.76
CA VAL A 407 32.72 -6.08 -11.11
C VAL A 407 33.34 -7.32 -11.71
N THR A 408 34.66 -7.40 -11.57
CA THR A 408 35.45 -8.61 -11.75
C THR A 408 36.00 -9.05 -10.39
N LEU A 409 36.15 -10.36 -10.21
CA LEU A 409 36.74 -10.95 -9.02
C LEU A 409 38.05 -11.62 -9.40
N ARG A 410 39.19 -11.09 -8.97
CA ARG A 410 40.50 -11.71 -9.19
C ARG A 410 40.96 -12.42 -7.93
N ALA A 411 41.09 -13.74 -7.96
CA ALA A 411 41.49 -14.51 -6.79
C ALA A 411 42.96 -14.28 -6.46
N ARG A 412 43.29 -13.95 -5.20
CA ARG A 412 44.67 -13.77 -4.74
C ARG A 412 45.47 -15.08 -4.72
N ALA A 413 44.78 -16.22 -4.72
CA ALA A 413 45.38 -17.54 -4.72
C ALA A 413 46.26 -17.80 -5.97
N ASN A 414 45.85 -17.32 -7.14
CA ASN A 414 46.55 -17.53 -8.42
C ASN A 414 46.61 -16.31 -9.34
N GLY A 415 46.00 -15.19 -8.96
CA GLY A 415 45.95 -13.98 -9.77
C GLY A 415 45.09 -14.11 -11.03
N LEU A 416 44.12 -15.01 -11.06
CA LEU A 416 43.19 -15.22 -12.18
C LEU A 416 41.77 -14.73 -11.82
N PHE A 417 40.99 -14.41 -12.84
CA PHE A 417 39.60 -14.01 -12.72
C PHE A 417 38.67 -15.20 -12.48
N VAL A 418 37.76 -15.03 -11.52
CA VAL A 418 36.66 -15.95 -11.24
C VAL A 418 35.70 -15.92 -12.43
N THR A 419 35.36 -17.12 -12.92
CA THR A 419 34.63 -17.31 -14.17
C THR A 419 33.38 -18.15 -13.92
N ALA A 420 32.23 -17.70 -14.44
CA ALA A 420 31.01 -18.50 -14.54
C ALA A 420 31.06 -19.35 -15.82
N ASP A 421 31.88 -20.40 -15.78
CA ASP A 421 32.22 -21.22 -16.95
C ASP A 421 30.99 -21.90 -17.61
N LYS A 422 31.13 -22.21 -18.90
CA LYS A 422 30.08 -22.86 -19.72
C LYS A 422 28.75 -22.09 -19.68
N ALA A 423 28.80 -20.78 -19.90
CA ALA A 423 27.64 -19.89 -19.77
C ALA A 423 26.94 -20.04 -18.39
N GLY A 424 27.72 -20.15 -17.31
CA GLY A 424 27.25 -20.32 -15.94
C GLY A 424 26.63 -21.68 -15.61
N ALA A 425 26.75 -22.68 -16.48
CA ALA A 425 26.31 -24.05 -16.21
C ALA A 425 27.32 -24.86 -15.37
N ALA A 426 28.55 -24.36 -15.19
CA ALA A 426 29.57 -24.96 -14.34
C ALA A 426 29.78 -24.16 -13.05
N PRO A 427 30.31 -24.79 -11.98
CA PRO A 427 30.75 -24.07 -10.79
C PRO A 427 31.78 -22.97 -11.10
N LEU A 428 31.75 -21.91 -10.29
CA LEU A 428 32.67 -20.79 -10.42
C LEU A 428 34.11 -21.23 -10.11
N ILE A 429 35.06 -20.84 -10.95
CA ILE A 429 36.49 -21.15 -10.81
C ILE A 429 37.35 -19.96 -11.25
N ALA A 430 38.49 -19.74 -10.59
CA ALA A 430 39.45 -18.69 -10.96
C ALA A 430 40.46 -19.19 -12.00
N ASN A 431 40.10 -19.16 -13.29
CA ASN A 431 40.90 -19.79 -14.36
C ASN A 431 41.13 -18.91 -15.61
N ARG A 432 40.85 -17.60 -15.55
CA ARG A 432 41.03 -16.69 -16.70
C ARG A 432 42.04 -15.58 -16.41
N THR A 433 42.86 -15.26 -17.40
CA THR A 433 43.88 -14.18 -17.31
C THR A 433 43.31 -12.81 -17.70
N THR A 434 42.18 -12.77 -18.39
CA THR A 434 41.49 -11.55 -18.85
C THR A 434 40.01 -11.65 -18.54
N ALA A 435 39.41 -10.55 -18.10
CA ALA A 435 37.97 -10.47 -17.90
C ALA A 435 37.23 -10.13 -19.20
N GLN A 436 36.22 -10.93 -19.52
CA GLN A 436 35.23 -10.72 -20.57
C GLN A 436 33.85 -11.03 -19.97
N GLY A 437 32.84 -11.37 -20.78
CA GLY A 437 31.46 -11.50 -20.29
C GLY A 437 31.20 -12.64 -19.28
N TRP A 438 32.07 -13.65 -19.16
CA TRP A 438 31.87 -14.74 -18.20
C TRP A 438 32.57 -14.52 -16.85
N GLU A 439 33.45 -13.53 -16.79
CA GLU A 439 34.25 -13.16 -15.62
C GLU A 439 33.69 -11.92 -14.90
N THR A 440 32.55 -11.42 -15.38
CA THR A 440 31.90 -10.21 -14.88
C THR A 440 30.61 -10.54 -14.14
N PHE A 441 30.38 -9.80 -13.06
CA PHE A 441 29.26 -9.98 -12.16
C PHE A 441 28.67 -8.63 -11.77
N ASP A 442 27.37 -8.55 -11.54
CA ASP A 442 26.82 -7.43 -10.77
C ASP A 442 27.01 -7.72 -9.29
N LEU A 443 27.63 -6.79 -8.55
CA LEU A 443 27.62 -6.81 -7.10
C LEU A 443 26.33 -6.14 -6.60
N LEU A 444 25.39 -6.96 -6.15
CA LEU A 444 24.06 -6.53 -5.71
C LEU A 444 24.09 -6.31 -4.20
N ASP A 445 23.97 -5.06 -3.74
CA ASP A 445 23.82 -4.75 -2.32
C ASP A 445 22.50 -5.36 -1.78
N GLN A 446 22.59 -6.13 -0.68
CA GLN A 446 21.45 -6.74 0.00
C GLN A 446 21.12 -6.01 1.32
N GLY A 447 21.80 -4.91 1.63
CA GLY A 447 21.68 -4.17 2.87
C GLY A 447 22.49 -4.79 4.01
N GLY A 448 22.84 -3.98 5.02
CA GLY A 448 23.53 -4.46 6.22
C GLY A 448 24.93 -5.06 5.97
N GLY A 449 25.60 -4.68 4.88
CA GLY A 449 26.92 -5.21 4.49
C GLY A 449 26.87 -6.58 3.79
N ALA A 450 25.67 -7.10 3.53
CA ALA A 450 25.47 -8.29 2.73
C ALA A 450 25.37 -7.93 1.23
N VAL A 451 25.83 -8.86 0.39
CA VAL A 451 25.82 -8.74 -1.07
C VAL A 451 25.40 -10.05 -1.70
N ALA A 452 24.91 -9.97 -2.94
CA ALA A 452 24.76 -11.10 -3.85
C ALA A 452 25.55 -10.83 -5.13
N LEU A 453 25.94 -11.87 -5.84
CA LEU A 453 26.66 -11.77 -7.11
C LEU A 453 25.75 -12.29 -8.23
N ARG A 454 25.47 -11.49 -9.25
CA ARG A 454 24.76 -11.94 -10.46
C ARG A 454 25.76 -12.15 -11.58
N ALA A 455 25.87 -13.36 -12.10
CA ALA A 455 26.76 -13.66 -13.21
C ALA A 455 26.22 -13.07 -14.52
N HIS A 456 27.03 -12.30 -15.25
CA HIS A 456 26.66 -11.82 -16.58
C HIS A 456 26.55 -12.96 -17.61
N ALA A 457 27.24 -14.08 -17.38
CA ALA A 457 27.21 -15.25 -18.26
C ALA A 457 25.81 -15.82 -18.52
N ASN A 458 24.89 -15.73 -17.55
CA ASN A 458 23.53 -16.27 -17.66
C ASN A 458 22.44 -15.47 -16.91
N GLY A 459 22.80 -14.32 -16.30
CA GLY A 459 21.88 -13.48 -15.54
C GLY A 459 21.42 -14.05 -14.20
N LYS A 460 22.01 -15.17 -13.74
CA LYS A 460 21.60 -15.86 -12.50
C LYS A 460 22.48 -15.48 -11.31
N ILE A 461 21.96 -15.68 -10.12
CA ILE A 461 22.62 -15.38 -8.85
C ILE A 461 23.54 -16.55 -8.45
N VAL A 462 24.75 -16.21 -7.99
CA VAL A 462 25.73 -17.13 -7.43
C VAL A 462 25.23 -17.67 -6.10
N THR A 463 25.17 -18.99 -6.00
CA THR A 463 24.59 -19.72 -4.86
C THR A 463 25.65 -20.59 -4.18
N ALA A 464 25.73 -20.52 -2.86
CA ALA A 464 26.47 -21.47 -2.02
C ALA A 464 25.66 -22.77 -1.85
N GLU A 465 25.74 -23.65 -2.85
CA GLU A 465 24.91 -24.86 -2.93
C GLU A 465 25.10 -25.83 -1.77
N ASN A 466 24.07 -26.65 -1.53
CA ASN A 466 24.04 -27.65 -0.47
C ASN A 466 24.42 -27.05 0.90
N ALA A 467 23.78 -25.93 1.27
CA ALA A 467 24.10 -25.15 2.46
C ALA A 467 25.60 -24.75 2.55
N GLY A 468 26.22 -24.46 1.40
CA GLY A 468 27.63 -24.11 1.26
C GLY A 468 28.62 -25.26 1.37
N ALA A 469 28.15 -26.51 1.41
CA ALA A 469 29.02 -27.70 1.36
C ALA A 469 29.44 -28.08 -0.07
N ALA A 470 28.82 -27.50 -1.08
CA ALA A 470 29.16 -27.72 -2.50
C ALA A 470 29.79 -26.46 -3.14
N PRO A 471 30.44 -26.61 -4.32
CA PRO A 471 30.96 -25.48 -5.08
C PRO A 471 29.89 -24.43 -5.42
N LEU A 472 30.31 -23.16 -5.43
CA LEU A 472 29.46 -22.05 -5.80
C LEU A 472 29.10 -22.12 -7.29
N ILE A 473 27.83 -21.89 -7.63
CA ILE A 473 27.34 -21.89 -9.03
C ILE A 473 26.28 -20.81 -9.23
N ALA A 474 26.24 -20.19 -10.41
CA ALA A 474 25.24 -19.18 -10.76
C ALA A 474 23.98 -19.84 -11.35
N ASN A 475 23.04 -20.26 -10.51
CA ASN A 475 21.89 -21.05 -10.95
C ASN A 475 20.52 -20.65 -10.37
N ARG A 476 20.43 -19.65 -9.47
CA ARG A 476 19.15 -19.15 -8.95
C ARG A 476 18.72 -17.84 -9.63
N THR A 477 17.41 -17.59 -9.65
CA THR A 477 16.81 -16.38 -10.24
C THR A 477 16.48 -15.31 -9.19
N SER A 478 16.57 -15.65 -7.91
CA SER A 478 16.31 -14.76 -6.78
C SER A 478 17.36 -14.94 -5.69
N VAL A 479 17.54 -13.92 -4.86
CA VAL A 479 18.43 -13.96 -3.70
C VAL A 479 17.64 -14.48 -2.50
N SER A 480 18.18 -15.49 -1.81
CA SER A 480 17.77 -15.92 -0.48
C SER A 480 19.03 -16.21 0.36
N GLN A 481 18.89 -16.99 1.43
CA GLN A 481 19.98 -17.27 2.38
C GLN A 481 21.23 -17.88 1.72
N TRP A 482 21.08 -18.67 0.65
CA TRP A 482 22.19 -19.38 0.00
C TRP A 482 22.95 -18.51 -1.01
N GLU A 483 22.30 -17.44 -1.48
CA GLU A 483 22.85 -16.46 -2.44
C GLU A 483 23.45 -15.24 -1.76
N THR A 484 23.26 -15.13 -0.44
CA THR A 484 23.68 -13.97 0.34
C THR A 484 25.07 -14.20 0.94
N PHE A 485 25.97 -13.25 0.71
CA PHE A 485 27.32 -13.25 1.25
C PHE A 485 27.56 -11.95 2.03
N ARG A 486 28.15 -12.04 3.21
CA ARG A 486 28.71 -10.85 3.88
C ARG A 486 30.01 -10.47 3.17
N ARG A 487 30.08 -9.25 2.63
CA ARG A 487 31.32 -8.71 2.07
C ARG A 487 32.15 -8.13 3.21
N ILE A 488 33.43 -8.48 3.24
CA ILE A 488 34.40 -7.97 4.20
C ILE A 488 35.51 -7.29 3.41
N ASP A 489 35.67 -5.98 3.65
CA ASP A 489 36.77 -5.21 3.10
C ASP A 489 38.00 -5.36 4.01
N ASN A 490 39.04 -5.99 3.49
CA ASN A 490 40.26 -6.29 4.24
C ASN A 490 41.19 -5.07 4.29
N ALA A 491 41.98 -4.95 5.34
CA ALA A 491 42.91 -3.82 5.54
C ALA A 491 43.97 -3.68 4.41
N ASN A 492 44.22 -4.74 3.64
CA ASN A 492 45.15 -4.74 2.52
C ASN A 492 44.51 -4.38 1.16
N GLY A 493 43.25 -3.92 1.15
CA GLY A 493 42.52 -3.51 -0.04
C GLY A 493 41.84 -4.63 -0.82
N THR A 494 41.96 -5.89 -0.38
CA THR A 494 41.19 -7.01 -0.95
C THR A 494 39.80 -7.11 -0.33
N VAL A 495 38.94 -7.94 -0.91
CA VAL A 495 37.65 -8.31 -0.35
C VAL A 495 37.57 -9.81 -0.07
N SER A 496 36.78 -10.17 0.94
CA SER A 496 36.41 -11.56 1.24
C SER A 496 34.90 -11.69 1.32
N PHE A 497 34.37 -12.85 0.92
CA PHE A 497 32.94 -13.14 0.98
C PHE A 497 32.68 -14.28 1.97
N GLN A 498 31.80 -14.05 2.94
CA GLN A 498 31.35 -15.08 3.88
C GLN A 498 29.90 -15.46 3.53
N ALA A 499 29.66 -16.72 3.16
CA ALA A 499 28.30 -17.19 2.87
C ALA A 499 27.44 -17.15 4.14
N VAL A 500 26.25 -16.54 4.05
CA VAL A 500 25.35 -16.38 5.19
C VAL A 500 24.79 -17.73 5.66
N VAL A 501 24.52 -18.65 4.73
CA VAL A 501 23.93 -19.97 5.03
C VAL A 501 24.76 -20.82 6.01
N ASN A 502 26.08 -20.70 6.01
CA ASN A 502 26.95 -21.53 6.86
C ASN A 502 28.02 -20.74 7.63
N ASN A 503 28.05 -19.42 7.49
CA ASN A 503 29.04 -18.51 8.08
C ASN A 503 30.50 -18.87 7.72
N ARG A 504 30.74 -19.44 6.53
CA ARG A 504 32.09 -19.79 6.04
C ARG A 504 32.53 -18.90 4.88
N TYR A 505 33.84 -18.73 4.76
CA TYR A 505 34.48 -17.92 3.73
C TYR A 505 34.60 -18.65 2.41
N VAL A 506 34.25 -17.94 1.33
CA VAL A 506 34.45 -18.38 -0.06
C VAL A 506 35.94 -18.49 -0.34
N THR A 507 36.36 -19.66 -0.78
CA THR A 507 37.76 -20.06 -0.89
C THR A 507 38.07 -20.46 -2.32
N ALA A 508 39.13 -19.90 -2.91
CA ALA A 508 39.70 -20.35 -4.17
C ALA A 508 40.54 -21.62 -3.94
N GLU A 509 39.85 -22.77 -3.92
CA GLU A 509 40.44 -24.05 -3.52
C GLU A 509 41.62 -24.49 -4.39
N ASN A 510 42.51 -25.28 -3.78
CA ASN A 510 43.72 -25.81 -4.43
C ASN A 510 44.55 -24.70 -5.11
N ALA A 511 44.82 -23.62 -4.36
CA ALA A 511 45.47 -22.42 -4.87
C ALA A 511 44.79 -21.85 -6.14
N GLY A 512 43.45 -21.92 -6.21
CA GLY A 512 42.64 -21.47 -7.33
C GLY A 512 42.52 -22.43 -8.52
N ALA A 513 43.12 -23.62 -8.45
CA ALA A 513 42.99 -24.65 -9.49
C ALA A 513 41.69 -25.47 -9.37
N SER A 514 40.82 -25.16 -8.41
CA SER A 514 39.54 -25.82 -8.19
C SER A 514 38.40 -24.82 -7.99
N ALA A 515 37.18 -25.31 -8.10
CA ALA A 515 35.98 -24.47 -7.96
C ALA A 515 35.91 -23.83 -6.57
N LEU A 516 35.30 -22.64 -6.51
CA LEU A 516 35.16 -21.88 -5.28
C LEU A 516 34.18 -22.57 -4.33
N VAL A 517 34.53 -22.68 -3.05
CA VAL A 517 33.67 -23.28 -2.00
C VAL A 517 33.66 -22.40 -0.76
N ALA A 518 32.49 -22.23 -0.12
CA ALA A 518 32.37 -21.50 1.15
C ALA A 518 32.59 -22.44 2.35
N ASN A 519 33.83 -22.72 2.73
CA ASN A 519 34.13 -23.75 3.74
C ASN A 519 35.15 -23.36 4.83
N ARG A 520 35.88 -22.24 4.71
CA ARG A 520 36.86 -21.81 5.72
C ARG A 520 36.24 -20.96 6.83
N THR A 521 36.80 -21.01 8.03
CA THR A 521 36.36 -20.21 9.20
C THR A 521 37.16 -18.94 9.42
N THR A 522 38.26 -18.75 8.69
CA THR A 522 39.18 -17.62 8.81
C THR A 522 39.60 -17.13 7.43
N ILE A 523 39.89 -15.84 7.30
CA ILE A 523 40.42 -15.25 6.07
C ILE A 523 41.93 -15.49 6.03
N GLY A 524 42.38 -16.27 5.03
CA GLY A 524 43.78 -16.48 4.68
C GLY A 524 44.05 -16.05 3.24
N ALA A 525 45.10 -16.59 2.62
CA ALA A 525 45.54 -16.18 1.29
C ALA A 525 44.56 -16.60 0.16
N TRP A 526 43.71 -17.60 0.39
CA TRP A 526 42.84 -18.17 -0.65
C TRP A 526 41.41 -17.64 -0.60
N GLU A 527 41.05 -16.91 0.46
CA GLU A 527 39.72 -16.33 0.71
C GLU A 527 39.66 -14.84 0.33
N GLN A 528 40.71 -14.34 -0.32
CA GLN A 528 40.87 -12.94 -0.71
C GLN A 528 40.77 -12.77 -2.22
N PHE A 529 40.03 -11.74 -2.63
CA PHE A 529 39.79 -11.39 -4.02
C PHE A 529 40.07 -9.90 -4.22
N ASP A 530 40.68 -9.51 -5.33
CA ASP A 530 40.69 -8.11 -5.76
C ASP A 530 39.39 -7.83 -6.52
N LEU A 531 38.67 -6.78 -6.14
CA LEU A 531 37.46 -6.32 -6.81
C LEU A 531 37.83 -5.25 -7.84
N GLY A 532 37.67 -5.54 -9.13
CA GLY A 532 37.89 -4.58 -10.22
C GLY A 532 36.57 -4.08 -10.82
N GLY A 533 36.55 -2.89 -11.42
CA GLY A 533 35.44 -2.49 -12.30
C GLY A 533 35.48 -3.30 -13.60
N ALA A 534 34.32 -3.76 -14.07
CA ALA A 534 34.16 -4.53 -15.31
C ALA A 534 33.89 -3.65 -16.53
#